data_AF-A0A3S3QXP1-F1
#
_entry.id   AF-A0A3S3QXP1-F1
#
_cell.length_a   1.000
_cell.length_b   1.000
_cell.length_c   1.000
_cell.angle_alpha   90.00
_cell.angle_beta   90.00
_cell.angle_gamma   90.00
#
_symmetry.space_group_name_H-M   'P 1'
#
loop_
_entity.id
_entity.type
_entity.pdbx_description
1 polymer ?
#
loop_
_entity_poly.entity_id
_entity_poly.type
_entity_poly.pdbx_seq_one_letter_code
_entity_poly.pdbx_strand_id
1 'polypeptide(L)'
;MGAFGWTRVLEIVKKHDSGGLVWKRIKLTPTRKANAKKRLLRVWQNEAVLRVCAEPPPPNASTTHPEVVKKNIIDKAKENE
;
A
#
# COMPACT_ATOMS: atom_id res chain seq x y z
N MET A 1 1.17 36.85 -55.10
CA MET A 1 -0.04 36.78 -54.26
C MET A 1 -0.68 35.41 -54.48
N GLY A 2 -0.57 34.38 -53.66
CA GLY A 2 -0.39 34.32 -52.20
C GLY A 2 -1.29 33.26 -51.54
N ALA A 3 -2.01 32.41 -52.29
CA ALA A 3 -3.04 31.49 -51.74
C ALA A 3 -2.53 30.11 -51.30
N PHE A 4 -1.27 29.73 -51.59
CA PHE A 4 -0.74 28.39 -51.31
C PHE A 4 0.42 28.37 -50.29
N GLY A 5 0.79 29.54 -49.73
CA GLY A 5 1.82 29.63 -48.68
C GLY A 5 1.28 29.35 -47.27
N TRP A 6 -0.02 29.64 -47.05
CA TRP A 6 -0.66 29.52 -45.73
C TRP A 6 -1.18 28.10 -45.43
N THR A 7 -1.54 27.33 -46.46
CA THR A 7 -2.01 25.94 -46.29
C THR A 7 -0.91 24.99 -45.85
N ARG A 8 0.34 25.21 -46.30
CA ARG A 8 1.51 24.45 -45.85
C ARG A 8 1.86 24.71 -44.38
N VAL A 9 1.63 25.91 -43.86
CA VAL A 9 1.85 26.20 -42.43
C VAL A 9 0.81 25.47 -41.57
N LEU A 10 -0.46 25.42 -42.01
CA LEU A 10 -1.47 24.58 -41.35
C LEU A 10 -1.15 23.09 -41.48
N GLU A 11 -0.55 22.66 -42.59
CA GLU A 11 -0.04 21.29 -42.76
C GLU A 11 1.11 20.99 -41.80
N ILE A 12 2.04 21.92 -41.58
CA ILE A 12 3.15 21.77 -40.62
C ILE A 12 2.63 21.79 -39.17
N VAL A 13 1.66 22.67 -38.87
CA VAL A 13 1.02 22.76 -37.54
C VAL A 13 0.15 21.52 -37.26
N LYS A 14 -0.40 20.87 -38.31
CA LYS A 14 -1.25 19.68 -38.20
C LYS A 14 -0.54 18.35 -38.46
N LYS A 15 0.67 18.35 -39.02
CA LYS A 15 1.62 17.22 -39.10
C LYS A 15 2.59 17.16 -37.93
N HIS A 16 2.28 17.86 -36.84
CA HIS A 16 2.61 17.23 -35.59
C HIS A 16 1.64 16.06 -35.44
N ASP A 17 2.06 14.89 -35.93
CA ASP A 17 1.70 13.62 -35.31
C ASP A 17 2.31 13.58 -33.88
N SER A 18 2.16 14.67 -33.12
CA SER A 18 2.21 14.59 -31.67
C SER A 18 1.04 13.68 -31.34
N GLY A 19 1.34 12.45 -30.92
CA GLY A 19 0.37 11.66 -30.17
C GLY A 19 -0.18 12.56 -29.08
N GLY A 20 -1.39 13.10 -29.29
CA GLY A 20 -1.88 14.38 -28.76
C GLY A 20 -2.11 14.44 -27.25
N LEU A 21 -1.59 13.45 -26.54
CA LEU A 21 -1.36 13.42 -25.11
C LEU A 21 -0.32 12.31 -24.91
N VAL A 22 0.96 12.68 -24.68
CA VAL A 22 1.99 11.68 -24.43
C VAL A 22 1.75 11.07 -23.04
N TRP A 23 1.28 9.82 -23.02
CA TRP A 23 1.16 9.03 -21.79
C TRP A 23 2.57 8.79 -21.26
N LYS A 24 3.01 9.65 -20.35
CA LYS A 24 4.38 9.63 -19.85
C LYS A 24 4.62 8.33 -19.10
N ARG A 25 5.46 7.46 -19.67
CA ARG A 25 5.90 6.25 -18.99
C ARG A 25 6.89 6.62 -17.90
N ILE A 26 6.40 6.68 -16.66
CA ILE A 26 7.22 7.01 -15.49
C ILE A 26 8.06 5.78 -15.14
N LYS A 27 9.38 5.95 -15.15
CA LYS A 27 10.32 4.93 -14.71
C LYS A 27 10.13 4.59 -13.23
N LEU A 28 10.45 3.35 -12.86
CA LEU A 28 10.37 2.91 -11.48
C LEU A 28 11.53 3.51 -10.66
N THR A 29 11.28 4.63 -10.01
CA THR A 29 12.24 5.31 -9.14
C THR A 29 12.44 4.57 -7.81
N PRO A 30 13.58 4.73 -7.12
CA PRO A 30 13.85 4.03 -5.85
C PRO A 30 12.78 4.30 -4.77
N THR A 31 12.28 5.53 -4.66
CA THR A 31 11.19 5.87 -3.73
C THR A 31 9.91 5.08 -4.04
N ARG A 32 9.60 4.86 -5.31
CA ARG A 32 8.44 4.08 -5.76
C ARG A 32 8.62 2.60 -5.45
N LYS A 33 9.85 2.06 -5.58
CA LYS A 33 10.19 0.70 -5.13
C LYS A 33 9.99 0.53 -3.63
N ALA A 34 10.40 1.51 -2.82
CA ALA A 34 10.19 1.47 -1.37
C ALA A 34 8.70 1.46 -1.00
N ASN A 35 7.86 2.21 -1.72
CA ASN A 35 6.40 2.17 -1.51
C ASN A 35 5.81 0.80 -1.87
N ALA A 36 6.26 0.20 -2.99
CA ALA A 36 5.86 -1.15 -3.36
C ALA A 36 6.23 -2.18 -2.28
N LYS A 37 7.45 -2.12 -1.72
CA LYS A 37 7.87 -2.97 -0.60
C LYS A 37 6.97 -2.80 0.63
N LYS A 38 6.62 -1.56 0.99
CA LYS A 38 5.68 -1.27 2.10
C LYS A 38 4.30 -1.89 1.86
N ARG A 39 3.76 -1.81 0.62
CA ARG A 39 2.48 -2.43 0.26
C ARG A 39 2.52 -3.94 0.39
N LEU A 40 3.57 -4.58 -0.11
CA LEU A 40 3.75 -6.03 0.00
C LEU A 40 3.81 -6.48 1.47
N LEU A 41 4.57 -5.77 2.31
CA LEU A 41 4.64 -6.10 3.74
C LEU A 41 3.28 -5.98 4.45
N ARG A 42 2.48 -4.96 4.11
CA ARG A 42 1.12 -4.81 4.66
C ARG A 42 0.20 -5.97 4.26
N VAL A 43 0.23 -6.36 2.99
CA VAL A 43 -0.57 -7.50 2.51
C VAL A 43 -0.15 -8.77 3.24
N TRP A 44 1.15 -8.98 3.42
CA TRP A 44 1.64 -10.17 4.09
C TRP A 44 1.26 -10.23 5.58
N GLN A 45 1.29 -9.09 6.27
CA GLN A 45 0.77 -8.98 7.64
C GLN A 45 -0.73 -9.28 7.70
N ASN A 46 -1.51 -8.71 6.78
CA ASN A 46 -2.96 -8.95 6.72
C ASN A 46 -3.27 -10.43 6.46
N GLU A 47 -2.54 -11.07 5.55
CA GLU A 47 -2.67 -12.50 5.30
C GLU A 47 -2.28 -13.33 6.51
N ALA A 48 -1.20 -12.98 7.23
CA ALA A 48 -0.81 -13.68 8.44
C ALA A 48 -1.88 -13.58 9.52
N VAL A 49 -2.46 -12.40 9.74
CA VAL A 49 -3.55 -12.20 10.71
C VAL A 49 -4.78 -13.02 10.32
N LEU A 50 -5.20 -12.97 9.04
CA LEU A 50 -6.36 -13.72 8.56
C LEU A 50 -6.16 -15.23 8.68
N ARG A 51 -4.95 -15.74 8.41
CA ARG A 51 -4.61 -17.15 8.59
C ARG A 51 -4.69 -17.57 10.06
N VAL A 52 -4.18 -16.75 10.97
CA VAL A 52 -4.27 -16.99 12.42
C VAL A 52 -5.73 -16.97 12.90
N CYS A 53 -6.57 -16.09 12.36
CA CYS A 53 -7.99 -16.05 12.69
C CYS A 53 -8.81 -17.21 12.08
N ALA A 54 -8.30 -17.88 11.05
CA ALA A 54 -8.95 -19.02 10.41
C ALA A 54 -8.64 -20.35 11.11
N GLU A 55 -7.54 -20.42 11.87
CA GLU A 55 -7.22 -21.57 12.71
C GLU A 55 -8.12 -21.55 13.97
N PRO A 56 -8.72 -22.68 14.38
CA PRO A 56 -9.45 -22.73 15.64
C PRO A 56 -8.50 -22.34 16.78
N PRO A 57 -8.93 -21.48 17.72
CA PRO A 57 -8.07 -21.03 18.80
C PRO A 57 -7.55 -22.26 19.56
N PRO A 58 -6.25 -22.31 19.91
CA PRO A 58 -5.74 -23.41 20.72
C PRO A 58 -6.55 -23.46 22.03
N PRO A 59 -6.85 -24.66 22.56
CA PRO A 59 -7.81 -24.85 23.66
C PRO A 59 -7.46 -24.12 24.97
N ASN A 60 -6.28 -23.49 25.05
CA ASN A 60 -5.80 -22.76 26.22
C ASN A 60 -5.65 -21.23 25.99
N ALA A 61 -6.08 -20.69 24.84
CA ALA A 61 -6.12 -19.24 24.63
C ALA A 61 -7.40 -18.64 25.23
N SER A 62 -7.60 -18.83 26.55
CA SER A 62 -8.60 -18.09 27.29
C SER A 62 -8.17 -16.63 27.37
N THR A 63 -8.81 -15.80 26.54
CA THR A 63 -9.16 -14.40 26.80
C THR A 63 -8.20 -13.66 27.74
N THR A 64 -7.06 -13.23 27.23
CA THR A 64 -6.29 -12.15 27.87
C THR A 64 -6.92 -10.81 27.50
N HIS A 65 -8.08 -10.52 28.11
CA HIS A 65 -8.43 -9.13 28.37
C HIS A 65 -7.33 -8.54 29.29
N PRO A 66 -6.79 -7.34 29.00
CA PRO A 66 -5.67 -6.74 29.74
C PRO A 66 -5.98 -6.41 31.21
N GLU A 67 -7.20 -6.66 31.67
CA GLU A 67 -7.63 -6.45 33.06
C GLU A 67 -7.28 -7.62 33.99
N VAL A 68 -7.20 -8.85 33.47
CA VAL A 68 -6.96 -10.06 34.30
C VAL A 68 -5.49 -10.16 34.75
N VAL A 69 -4.55 -9.68 33.93
CA VAL A 69 -3.10 -9.71 34.24
C VAL A 69 -2.76 -8.87 35.47
N LYS A 70 -3.50 -7.77 35.72
CA LYS A 70 -3.25 -6.89 36.89
C LYS A 70 -3.67 -7.54 38.21
N LYS A 71 -4.77 -8.31 38.22
CA LYS A 71 -5.26 -8.99 39.43
C LYS A 71 -4.28 -10.09 39.86
N ASN A 72 -3.81 -10.89 38.90
CA ASN A 72 -2.86 -11.98 39.15
C ASN A 72 -1.52 -11.52 39.74
N ILE A 73 -1.08 -10.28 39.45
CA ILE A 73 0.17 -9.73 40.03
C ILE A 73 -0.05 -9.23 41.46
N ILE A 74 -1.20 -8.60 41.74
CA ILE A 74 -1.55 -8.10 43.08
C ILE A 74 -1.81 -9.25 44.06
N ASP A 75 -2.47 -10.31 43.59
CA ASP A 75 -2.77 -11.48 44.41
C ASP A 75 -1.48 -12.25 44.75
N LYS A 76 -0.52 -12.31 43.82
CA LYS A 76 0.81 -12.90 44.05
C LYS A 76 1.70 -12.07 44.98
N ALA A 77 1.44 -10.76 45.11
CA ALA A 77 2.16 -9.91 46.05
C ALA A 77 1.65 -10.06 47.50
N LYS A 78 0.38 -10.48 47.70
CA LYS A 78 -0.21 -10.72 49.03
C LYS A 78 0.11 -12.10 49.62
N GLU A 79 0.52 -13.06 48.80
CA GLU A 79 0.89 -14.41 49.26
C GLU A 79 2.32 -14.48 49.85
N ASN A 80 3.12 -13.42 49.67
CA ASN A 80 4.50 -13.34 50.15
C ASN A 80 4.67 -12.45 51.41
N GLU A 81 3.57 -12.19 52.13
CA GLU A 81 3.54 -11.55 53.45
C GLU A 81 2.88 -12.51 54.45
#